data_AF-A0A3C0GUP1-F1
#
_entry.id   AF-A0A3C0GUP1-F1
#
_cell.length_a   1.000
_cell.length_b   1.000
_cell.length_c   1.000
_cell.angle_alpha   90.00
_cell.angle_beta   90.00
_cell.angle_gamma   90.00
#
_symmetry.space_group_name_H-M   'P 1'
#
loop_
_entity.id
_entity.type
_entity.pdbx_description
1 polymer ?
#
loop_
_entity_poly.entity_id
_entity_poly.type
_entity_poly.pdbx_seq_one_letter_code
_entity_poly.pdbx_strand_id
1 'polypeptide(L)'
;MTVPSSPLDRRAQLTGAMHAAGCLDPRDWVGSELAEDIPQFARFLLLREVYQLTDAVQDTLAEAVYDQPALQDTLKALHEAVAPAALEALLLAYGRALGNGWVMALDHGPAGQGPDWPGWQLMETDAEGAPSGRLVQGLHEDYLDFEGAYQRLGRSSDAGPLEH
;
A
#
# COMPACT_ATOMS: atom_id res chain seq x y z
N MET A 1 10.06 -31.49 10.66
CA MET A 1 11.24 -31.17 9.83
C MET A 1 10.74 -30.81 8.44
N THR A 2 10.59 -29.52 8.17
CA THR A 2 10.32 -29.00 6.82
C THR A 2 11.61 -29.14 6.01
N VAL A 3 11.53 -29.84 4.88
CA VAL A 3 12.63 -29.94 3.92
C VAL A 3 12.91 -28.51 3.43
N PRO A 4 14.17 -28.02 3.41
CA PRO A 4 14.45 -26.71 2.83
C PRO A 4 14.03 -26.74 1.37
N SER A 5 13.12 -25.84 1.00
CA SER A 5 12.67 -25.67 -0.38
C SER A 5 13.86 -25.33 -1.27
N SER A 6 13.95 -25.92 -2.46
CA SER A 6 15.03 -25.57 -3.37
C SER A 6 14.93 -24.09 -3.78
N PRO A 7 16.03 -23.44 -4.21
CA PRO A 7 15.97 -22.06 -4.71
C PRO A 7 14.94 -21.85 -5.83
N LEU A 8 14.72 -22.88 -6.66
CA LEU A 8 13.69 -22.89 -7.70
C LEU A 8 12.28 -22.95 -7.11
N ASP A 9 12.08 -23.74 -6.05
CA ASP A 9 10.80 -23.81 -5.35
C ASP A 9 10.47 -22.48 -4.67
N ARG A 10 11.46 -21.82 -4.04
CA ARG A 10 11.25 -20.51 -3.41
C ARG A 10 10.90 -19.42 -4.43
N ARG A 11 11.56 -19.40 -5.60
CA ARG A 11 11.24 -18.48 -6.70
C ARG A 11 9.80 -18.68 -7.20
N ALA A 12 9.40 -19.92 -7.44
CA ALA A 12 8.05 -20.23 -7.91
C ALA A 12 6.98 -19.84 -6.89
N GLN A 13 7.23 -20.13 -5.61
CA GLN A 13 6.34 -19.75 -4.50
C GLN A 13 6.16 -18.23 -4.40
N LEU A 14 7.26 -17.47 -4.40
CA LEU A 14 7.21 -16.01 -4.29
C LEU A 14 6.54 -15.37 -5.51
N THR A 15 6.83 -15.88 -6.71
CA THR A 15 6.18 -15.44 -7.97
C THR A 15 4.68 -15.64 -7.90
N GLY A 16 4.23 -16.83 -7.47
CA GLY A 16 2.81 -17.13 -7.30
C GLY A 16 2.14 -16.24 -6.26
N ALA A 17 2.81 -15.99 -5.13
CA ALA A 17 2.30 -15.12 -4.07
C ALA A 17 2.15 -13.67 -4.53
N MET A 18 3.14 -13.12 -5.25
CA MET A 18 3.06 -11.76 -5.80
C MET A 18 1.95 -11.61 -6.84
N HIS A 19 1.79 -12.57 -7.75
CA HIS A 19 0.66 -12.56 -8.68
C HIS A 19 -0.69 -12.64 -7.95
N ALA A 20 -0.82 -13.52 -6.96
CA ALA A 20 -2.03 -13.62 -6.14
C ALA A 20 -2.31 -12.32 -5.37
N ALA A 21 -1.26 -11.57 -5.02
CA ALA A 21 -1.37 -10.25 -4.40
C ALA A 21 -1.68 -9.13 -5.40
N GLY A 22 -1.72 -9.39 -6.71
CA GLY A 22 -2.05 -8.43 -7.76
C GLY A 22 -0.84 -7.83 -8.50
N CYS A 23 0.37 -8.36 -8.32
CA CYS A 23 1.56 -7.91 -9.06
C CYS A 23 1.45 -8.33 -10.54
N LEU A 24 1.58 -7.36 -11.44
CA LEU A 24 1.50 -7.60 -12.89
C LEU A 24 2.75 -8.31 -13.42
N ASP A 25 3.92 -7.89 -12.97
CA ASP A 25 5.21 -8.45 -13.37
C ASP A 25 6.14 -8.62 -12.15
N PRO A 26 6.14 -9.80 -11.50
CA PRO A 26 6.92 -10.05 -10.29
C PRO A 26 8.39 -10.34 -10.56
N ARG A 27 8.86 -10.38 -11.82
CA ARG A 27 10.20 -10.89 -12.16
C ARG A 27 11.32 -10.15 -11.43
N ASP A 28 11.28 -8.82 -11.43
CA ASP A 28 12.32 -7.98 -10.83
C ASP A 28 12.21 -7.98 -9.30
N TRP A 29 10.98 -7.87 -8.76
CA TRP A 29 10.71 -7.99 -7.33
C TRP A 29 11.23 -9.32 -6.74
N VAL A 30 10.88 -10.45 -7.36
CA VAL A 30 11.37 -11.79 -6.96
C VAL A 30 12.88 -11.91 -7.18
N GLY A 31 13.39 -11.33 -8.26
CA GLY A 31 14.81 -11.32 -8.59
C GLY A 31 15.65 -10.71 -7.48
N SER A 32 15.33 -9.48 -7.09
CA SER A 32 16.04 -8.75 -6.04
C SER A 32 15.87 -9.40 -4.67
N GLU A 33 14.67 -9.86 -4.30
CA GLU A 33 14.50 -10.50 -2.99
C GLU A 33 15.34 -11.76 -2.83
N LEU A 34 15.46 -12.58 -3.89
CA LEU A 34 16.28 -13.79 -3.83
C LEU A 34 17.79 -13.50 -3.92
N ALA A 35 18.19 -12.43 -4.62
CA ALA A 35 19.60 -12.09 -4.83
C ALA A 35 20.19 -11.28 -3.67
N GLU A 36 19.40 -10.43 -3.05
CA GLU A 36 19.85 -9.40 -2.09
C GLU A 36 19.26 -9.61 -0.68
N ASP A 37 18.38 -10.60 -0.51
CA ASP A 37 17.69 -10.93 0.75
C ASP A 37 16.80 -9.79 1.33
N ILE A 38 16.44 -8.82 0.48
CA ILE A 38 15.52 -7.73 0.84
C ILE A 38 14.04 -8.17 0.75
N PRO A 39 13.15 -7.68 1.63
CA PRO A 39 11.75 -8.13 1.68
C PRO A 39 10.88 -7.44 0.62
N GLN A 40 11.12 -7.75 -0.67
CA GLN A 40 10.40 -7.14 -1.79
C GLN A 40 8.91 -7.47 -1.77
N PHE A 41 8.53 -8.67 -1.35
CA PHE A 41 7.10 -8.98 -1.24
C PHE A 41 6.41 -8.14 -0.16
N ALA A 42 7.06 -7.90 0.97
CA ALA A 42 6.54 -7.01 2.00
C ALA A 42 6.42 -5.56 1.49
N ARG A 43 7.42 -5.06 0.75
CA ARG A 43 7.36 -3.74 0.07
C ARG A 43 6.15 -3.67 -0.86
N PHE A 44 5.99 -4.65 -1.75
CA PHE A 44 4.88 -4.72 -2.68
C PHE A 44 3.51 -4.69 -1.97
N LEU A 45 3.33 -5.52 -0.94
CA LEU A 45 2.06 -5.60 -0.20
C LEU A 45 1.69 -4.26 0.45
N LEU A 46 2.66 -3.57 1.03
CA LEU A 46 2.44 -2.28 1.66
C LEU A 46 2.08 -1.20 0.63
N LEU A 47 2.85 -1.11 -0.46
CA LEU A 47 2.60 -0.15 -1.54
C LEU A 47 1.23 -0.38 -2.18
N ARG A 48 0.87 -1.65 -2.40
CA ARG A 48 -0.46 -2.04 -2.88
C ARG A 48 -1.55 -1.51 -1.97
N GLU A 49 -1.41 -1.65 -0.65
CA GLU A 49 -2.43 -1.16 0.29
C GLU A 49 -2.58 0.36 0.20
N VAL A 50 -1.48 1.11 0.16
CA VAL A 50 -1.51 2.58 0.00
C VAL A 50 -2.17 2.98 -1.31
N TYR A 51 -1.82 2.31 -2.41
CA TYR A 51 -2.44 2.56 -3.71
C TYR A 51 -3.93 2.25 -3.71
N GLN A 52 -4.34 1.12 -3.13
CA GLN A 52 -5.75 0.75 -3.04
C GLN A 52 -6.57 1.77 -2.23
N LEU A 53 -6.03 2.28 -1.12
CA LEU A 53 -6.68 3.32 -0.32
C LEU A 53 -6.80 4.63 -1.11
N THR A 54 -5.72 5.06 -1.76
CA THR A 54 -5.71 6.31 -2.55
C THR A 54 -6.61 6.23 -3.79
N ASP A 55 -6.78 5.06 -4.39
CA ASP A 55 -7.73 4.79 -5.48
C ASP A 55 -9.18 4.56 -5.00
N ALA A 56 -9.41 4.42 -3.69
CA ALA A 56 -10.73 4.28 -3.09
C ALA A 56 -11.30 5.63 -2.65
N VAL A 57 -11.11 6.69 -3.45
CA VAL A 57 -11.40 8.09 -3.06
C VAL A 57 -12.76 8.24 -2.36
N GLN A 58 -13.82 7.68 -2.94
CA GLN A 58 -15.17 7.80 -2.39
C GLN A 58 -15.33 7.07 -1.05
N ASP A 59 -14.84 5.83 -0.95
CA ASP A 59 -14.92 5.02 0.27
C ASP A 59 -14.09 5.67 1.40
N THR A 60 -12.87 6.11 1.09
CA THR A 60 -11.99 6.78 2.06
C THR A 60 -12.58 8.11 2.53
N LEU A 61 -13.19 8.87 1.62
CA LEU A 61 -13.83 10.13 1.98
C LEU A 61 -15.10 9.92 2.81
N ALA A 62 -15.90 8.89 2.48
CA ALA A 62 -17.11 8.55 3.23
C ALA A 62 -16.82 8.31 4.72
N GLU A 63 -15.75 7.57 5.03
CA GLU A 63 -15.28 7.35 6.40
C GLU A 63 -14.89 8.66 7.09
N ALA A 64 -14.16 9.55 6.40
CA ALA A 64 -13.70 10.82 6.96
C ALA A 64 -14.86 11.79 7.26
N VAL A 65 -15.99 11.69 6.53
CA VAL A 65 -17.14 12.59 6.69
C VAL A 65 -18.30 11.99 7.49
N TYR A 66 -18.28 10.69 7.83
CA TYR A 66 -19.43 9.95 8.37
C TYR A 66 -20.12 10.65 9.57
N ASP A 67 -19.34 11.18 10.52
CA ASP A 67 -19.84 11.87 11.71
C ASP A 67 -19.48 13.37 11.71
N GLN A 68 -19.45 13.97 10.52
CA GLN A 68 -19.06 15.37 10.34
C GLN A 68 -20.08 16.12 9.46
N PRO A 69 -21.26 16.51 9.98
CA PRO A 69 -22.33 17.10 9.17
C PRO A 69 -21.91 18.34 8.38
N ALA A 70 -21.11 19.23 8.97
CA ALA A 70 -20.60 20.42 8.28
C ALA A 70 -19.67 20.06 7.10
N LEU A 71 -18.92 18.97 7.21
CA LEU A 71 -18.05 18.48 6.15
C LEU A 71 -18.86 17.76 5.05
N GLN A 72 -19.92 17.04 5.42
CA GLN A 72 -20.87 16.46 4.47
C GLN A 72 -21.55 17.54 3.63
N ASP A 73 -22.01 18.62 4.26
CA ASP A 73 -22.60 19.78 3.57
C ASP A 73 -21.58 20.45 2.63
N THR A 74 -20.33 20.59 3.08
CA THR A 74 -19.24 21.12 2.26
C THR A 74 -18.95 20.23 1.05
N LEU A 75 -18.86 18.91 1.24
CA LEU A 75 -18.64 17.96 0.16
C LEU A 75 -19.78 17.99 -0.86
N LYS A 76 -21.03 18.06 -0.39
CA LYS A 76 -22.19 18.23 -1.27
C LYS A 76 -22.09 19.51 -2.09
N ALA A 77 -21.77 20.63 -1.45
CA ALA A 77 -21.59 21.91 -2.15
C ALA A 77 -20.47 21.84 -3.21
N LEU A 78 -19.37 21.13 -2.93
CA LEU A 78 -18.29 20.90 -3.91
C LEU A 78 -18.77 20.06 -5.09
N HIS A 79 -19.56 19.00 -4.87
CA HIS A 79 -20.14 18.19 -5.95
C HIS A 79 -21.12 18.98 -6.83
N GLU A 80 -21.83 19.96 -6.27
CA GLU A 80 -22.72 20.85 -7.02
C GLU A 80 -21.95 21.92 -7.81
N ALA A 81 -20.80 22.37 -7.30
CA ALA A 81 -20.00 23.46 -7.87
C ALA A 81 -18.96 23.01 -8.92
N VAL A 82 -18.50 21.76 -8.86
CA VAL A 82 -17.38 21.26 -9.67
C VAL A 82 -17.82 20.02 -10.45
N ALA A 83 -17.32 19.86 -11.68
CA ALA A 83 -17.56 18.65 -12.46
C ALA A 83 -17.05 17.41 -11.70
N PRO A 84 -17.84 16.31 -11.62
CA PRO A 84 -17.47 15.14 -10.83
C PRO A 84 -16.08 14.59 -11.14
N ALA A 85 -15.73 14.46 -12.42
CA ALA A 85 -14.41 13.98 -12.84
C ALA A 85 -13.25 14.90 -12.42
N ALA A 86 -13.48 16.22 -12.35
CA ALA A 86 -12.45 17.17 -11.93
C ALA A 86 -12.23 17.11 -10.40
N LEU A 87 -13.30 16.96 -9.63
CA LEU A 87 -13.21 16.79 -8.17
C LEU A 87 -12.53 15.46 -7.83
N GLU A 88 -12.90 14.38 -8.52
CA GLU A 88 -12.28 13.06 -8.35
C GLU A 88 -10.79 13.09 -8.69
N ALA A 89 -10.41 13.69 -9.83
CA ALA A 89 -9.01 13.83 -10.21
C ALA A 89 -8.18 14.62 -9.17
N LEU A 90 -8.75 15.69 -8.60
CA LEU A 90 -8.09 16.48 -7.56
C LEU A 90 -7.88 15.65 -6.27
N LEU A 91 -8.92 14.95 -5.82
CA LEU A 91 -8.86 14.14 -4.60
C LEU A 91 -7.91 12.95 -4.77
N LEU A 92 -7.91 12.31 -5.94
CA LEU A 92 -6.95 11.26 -6.29
C LEU A 92 -5.51 11.80 -6.25
N ALA A 93 -5.24 12.94 -6.90
CA ALA A 93 -3.92 13.56 -6.90
C ALA A 93 -3.45 13.92 -5.48
N TYR A 94 -4.35 14.45 -4.65
CA TYR A 94 -4.08 14.73 -3.25
C TYR A 94 -3.77 13.44 -2.47
N GLY A 95 -4.58 12.39 -2.67
CA GLY A 95 -4.37 11.07 -2.08
C GLY A 95 -3.01 10.48 -2.45
N ARG A 96 -2.62 10.52 -3.74
CA ARG A 96 -1.30 10.06 -4.21
C ARG A 96 -0.15 10.86 -3.59
N ALA A 97 -0.28 12.18 -3.49
CA ALA A 97 0.73 13.02 -2.85
C ALA A 97 0.89 12.69 -1.36
N LEU A 98 -0.22 12.47 -0.64
CA LEU A 98 -0.18 12.03 0.75
C LEU A 98 0.39 10.62 0.89
N GLY A 99 0.03 9.70 0.00
CA GLY A 99 0.57 8.35 -0.02
C GLY A 99 2.10 8.34 -0.19
N ASN A 100 2.62 9.18 -1.07
CA ASN A 100 4.07 9.39 -1.21
C ASN A 100 4.71 9.92 0.08
N GLY A 101 4.10 10.93 0.71
CA GLY A 101 4.56 11.46 1.98
C GLY A 101 4.53 10.42 3.12
N TRP A 102 3.54 9.52 3.11
CA TRP A 102 3.42 8.45 4.08
C TRP A 102 4.51 7.39 3.92
N VAL A 103 4.79 6.93 2.69
CA VAL A 103 5.88 5.96 2.47
C VAL A 103 7.25 6.56 2.78
N MET A 104 7.46 7.85 2.50
CA MET A 104 8.67 8.58 2.91
C MET A 104 8.83 8.58 4.44
N ALA A 105 7.75 8.83 5.18
CA ALA A 105 7.77 8.81 6.65
C ALA A 105 8.02 7.40 7.20
N LEU A 106 7.57 6.34 6.51
CA LEU A 106 7.88 4.97 6.90
C LEU A 106 9.34 4.59 6.66
N ASP A 107 9.91 4.99 5.52
CA ASP A 107 11.31 4.72 5.19
C ASP A 107 12.29 5.44 6.11
N HIS A 108 12.02 6.71 6.41
CA HIS A 108 12.96 7.58 7.11
C HIS A 108 12.60 7.87 8.57
N GLY A 109 11.39 7.50 9.00
CA GLY A 109 10.86 7.90 10.28
C GLY A 109 10.46 9.39 10.33
N PRO A 110 10.17 9.91 11.53
CA PRO A 110 9.77 11.30 11.70
C PRO A 110 10.88 12.27 11.30
N ALA A 111 10.51 13.36 10.63
CA ALA A 111 11.44 14.43 10.26
C ALA A 111 12.00 15.15 11.49
N GLY A 112 13.25 15.61 11.39
CA GLY A 112 13.88 16.47 12.41
C GLY A 112 14.31 15.73 13.68
N GLN A 113 14.96 14.57 13.54
CA GLN A 113 15.44 13.81 14.70
C GLN A 113 16.55 14.54 15.46
N GLY A 114 16.37 14.67 16.77
CA GLY A 114 17.40 15.11 17.71
C GLY A 114 18.32 13.96 18.12
N PRO A 115 19.51 14.27 18.69
CA PRO A 115 20.51 13.26 19.05
C PRO A 115 20.03 12.26 20.12
N ASP A 116 19.03 12.63 20.94
CA ASP A 116 18.51 11.80 22.04
C ASP A 116 17.12 11.20 21.74
N TRP A 117 16.67 11.26 20.48
CA TRP A 117 15.36 10.74 20.08
C TRP A 117 15.43 9.25 19.71
N PRO A 118 14.33 8.50 19.86
CA PRO A 118 14.28 7.11 19.42
C PRO A 118 14.50 6.98 17.91
N GLY A 119 15.33 6.02 17.51
CA GLY A 119 15.46 5.63 16.11
C GLY A 119 14.20 4.92 15.58
N TRP A 120 14.07 4.85 14.26
CA TRP A 120 12.93 4.26 13.57
C TRP A 120 13.39 3.32 12.45
N GLN A 121 12.74 2.16 12.35
CA GLN A 121 12.85 1.24 11.21
C GLN A 121 11.53 0.47 11.06
N LEU A 122 11.16 0.18 9.81
CA LEU A 122 10.08 -0.76 9.49
C LEU A 122 10.69 -2.14 9.18
N MET A 123 10.08 -3.21 9.71
CA MET A 123 10.64 -4.57 9.62
C MET A 123 9.53 -5.60 9.36
N GLU A 124 9.81 -6.57 8.49
CA GLU A 124 8.95 -7.73 8.25
C GLU A 124 8.91 -8.63 9.50
N THR A 125 7.75 -9.20 9.81
CA THR A 125 7.60 -10.24 10.83
C THR A 125 7.36 -11.60 10.19
N ASP A 126 7.74 -12.67 10.90
CA ASP A 126 7.34 -14.03 10.53
C ASP A 126 5.87 -14.33 10.86
N ALA A 127 5.44 -15.58 10.63
CA ALA A 127 4.07 -16.02 10.84
C ALA A 127 3.63 -16.00 12.32
N GLU A 128 4.60 -16.05 13.24
CA GLU A 128 4.41 -15.97 14.68
C GLU A 128 4.46 -14.53 15.22
N GLY A 129 4.71 -13.56 14.33
CA GLY A 129 4.80 -12.14 14.67
C GLY A 129 6.17 -11.73 15.23
N ALA A 130 7.18 -12.59 15.18
CA ALA A 130 8.52 -12.24 15.59
C ALA A 130 9.22 -11.42 14.48
N PRO A 131 10.03 -10.40 14.83
CA PRO A 131 10.75 -9.62 13.83
C PRO A 131 11.75 -10.51 13.07
N SER A 132 11.67 -10.50 11.74
CA SER A 132 12.53 -11.33 10.87
C SER A 132 13.97 -10.83 10.79
N GLY A 133 14.22 -9.57 11.18
CA GLY A 133 15.48 -8.85 10.93
C GLY A 133 15.58 -8.23 9.53
N ARG A 134 14.64 -8.52 8.63
CA ARG A 134 14.61 -7.98 7.26
C ARG A 134 13.90 -6.62 7.25
N LEU A 135 14.66 -5.57 6.93
CA LEU A 135 14.15 -4.20 6.93
C LEU A 135 13.33 -3.93 5.67
N VAL A 136 12.14 -3.36 5.85
CA VAL A 136 11.32 -2.85 4.74
C VAL A 136 11.71 -1.40 4.53
N GLN A 137 12.47 -1.15 3.46
CA GLN A 137 13.04 0.17 3.14
C GLN A 137 12.98 0.42 1.64
N GLY A 138 13.11 1.68 1.22
CA GLY A 138 13.10 2.09 -0.18
C GLY A 138 11.70 2.13 -0.80
N LEU A 139 10.65 2.14 0.02
CA LEU A 139 9.26 2.21 -0.43
C LEU A 139 9.01 3.44 -1.33
N HIS A 140 9.62 4.58 -1.01
CA HIS A 140 9.46 5.80 -1.80
C HIS A 140 10.03 5.69 -3.23
N GLU A 141 11.05 4.85 -3.43
CA GLU A 141 11.65 4.62 -4.75
C GLU A 141 10.67 3.89 -5.68
N ASP A 142 9.94 2.91 -5.13
CA ASP A 142 8.96 2.14 -5.89
C ASP A 142 7.61 2.87 -6.01
N TYR A 143 7.25 3.71 -5.03
CA TYR A 143 5.92 4.32 -4.95
C TYR A 143 5.57 5.12 -6.20
N LEU A 144 6.52 5.87 -6.77
CA LEU A 144 6.27 6.71 -7.95
C LEU A 144 5.97 5.90 -9.21
N ASP A 145 6.53 4.69 -9.32
CA ASP A 145 6.36 3.82 -10.49
C ASP A 145 5.33 2.71 -10.27
N PHE A 146 4.73 2.64 -9.08
CA PHE A 146 3.90 1.51 -8.65
C PHE A 146 2.55 1.38 -9.40
N GLU A 147 2.02 2.47 -9.96
CA GLU A 147 0.75 2.46 -10.71
C GLU A 147 0.75 1.43 -11.84
N GLY A 148 1.90 1.24 -12.51
CA GLY A 148 2.06 0.24 -13.57
C GLY A 148 2.42 -1.16 -13.09
N ALA A 149 2.69 -1.34 -11.79
CA ALA A 149 3.19 -2.60 -11.22
C ALA A 149 2.10 -3.49 -10.63
N TYR A 150 0.90 -2.95 -10.40
CA TYR A 150 -0.19 -3.68 -9.74
C TYR A 150 -1.54 -3.54 -10.46
N GLN A 151 -2.35 -4.58 -10.31
CA GLN A 151 -3.77 -4.54 -10.65
C GLN A 151 -4.60 -4.57 -9.37
N ARG A 152 -5.60 -3.69 -9.30
CA ARG A 152 -6.59 -3.74 -8.23
C ARG A 152 -7.33 -5.06 -8.29
N LEU A 153 -7.17 -5.86 -7.24
CA LEU A 153 -8.01 -7.02 -7.02
C LEU A 153 -9.39 -6.48 -6.65
N GLY A 154 -10.40 -6.79 -7.46
CA GLY A 154 -11.77 -6.42 -7.11
C GLY A 154 -12.12 -7.02 -5.76
N ARG A 155 -12.71 -6.23 -4.85
CA ARG A 155 -13.57 -6.84 -3.82
C ARG A 155 -14.65 -7.55 -4.61
N SER A 156 -14.81 -8.87 -4.43
CA SER A 156 -15.94 -9.60 -5.01
C SER A 156 -17.22 -8.83 -4.69
N SER A 157 -17.85 -8.27 -5.71
CA SER A 157 -19.08 -7.49 -5.60
C SER A 157 -20.32 -8.37 -5.35
N ASP A 158 -20.16 -9.47 -4.62
CA ASP A 158 -21.21 -10.46 -4.31
C ASP A 158 -21.68 -10.43 -2.85
N ALA A 159 -21.27 -9.43 -2.06
CA ALA A 159 -21.98 -9.11 -0.83
C ALA A 159 -23.16 -8.19 -1.17
N GLY A 160 -24.31 -8.80 -1.49
CA GLY A 160 -25.58 -8.10 -1.53
C GLY A 160 -25.87 -7.37 -0.20
N PRO A 161 -26.84 -6.43 -0.17
CA PRO A 161 -27.10 -5.64 1.01
C PRO A 161 -27.45 -6.56 2.19
N LEU A 162 -26.78 -6.37 3.32
CA LEU A 162 -27.20 -6.97 4.59
C LEU A 162 -28.51 -6.28 5.01
N GLU A 163 -29.62 -6.97 4.80
CA GLU A 163 -30.89 -6.63 5.42
C GLU A 163 -30.79 -6.86 6.94
N HIS A 164 -30.85 -5.79 7.73
CA HIS A 164 -31.32 -5.82 9.12
C HIS A 164 -32.06 -4.52 9.44
#